data_AF-A0A068RRQ4-F1
#
_entry.id   AF-A0A068RRQ4-F1
#
_cell.length_a   1.000
_cell.length_b   1.000
_cell.length_c   1.000
_cell.angle_alpha   90.00
_cell.angle_beta   90.00
_cell.angle_gamma   90.00
#
_symmetry.space_group_name_H-M   'P 1'
#
loop_
_entity.id
_entity.type
_entity.pdbx_description
1 polymer ?
#
loop_
_entity_poly.entity_id
_entity_poly.type
_entity_poly.pdbx_seq_one_letter_code
_entity_poly.pdbx_strand_id
1 'polypeptide(L)' 'MQRKTLWGSYKALPPRTRVWIGIGGMAFATCGMLVSDYIEQQFPASDKEKQQAEAMSPIVVVDHKDK' A
#
# COMPACT_ATOMS: atom_id res chain seq x y z
N MET A 1 -28.88 23.39 -3.53
CA MET A 1 -27.40 23.38 -3.39
C MET A 1 -26.85 22.22 -4.20
N GLN A 2 -26.10 22.48 -5.27
CA GLN A 2 -25.54 21.42 -6.12
C GLN A 2 -24.36 20.75 -5.39
N ARG A 3 -24.42 19.42 -5.19
CA ARG A 3 -23.31 18.69 -4.54
C ARG A 3 -22.09 18.69 -5.45
N LYS A 4 -20.96 19.18 -4.95
CA LYS A 4 -19.69 19.14 -5.68
C LYS A 4 -19.19 17.70 -5.74
N THR A 5 -18.62 17.29 -6.88
CA THR A 5 -17.91 16.02 -7.00
C THR A 5 -16.67 16.04 -6.09
N LEU A 6 -16.14 14.86 -5.72
CA LEU A 6 -14.91 14.77 -4.94
C LEU A 6 -13.76 15.57 -5.58
N TRP A 7 -13.65 15.50 -6.90
CA TRP A 7 -12.70 16.30 -7.67
C TRP A 7 -12.97 17.81 -7.58
N GLY A 8 -14.23 18.23 -7.68
CA GLY A 8 -14.62 19.63 -7.52
C GLY A 8 -14.30 20.17 -6.12
N SER A 9 -14.48 19.34 -5.09
CA SER A 9 -14.13 19.67 -3.71
C SER A 9 -12.62 19.76 -3.51
N TYR A 10 -11.84 18.82 -4.06
CA TYR A 10 -10.38 18.88 -4.02
C TYR A 10 -9.82 20.14 -4.71
N LYS A 11 -10.36 20.49 -5.89
CA LYS A 11 -9.98 21.72 -6.61
C LYS A 11 -10.43 23.01 -5.92
N ALA A 12 -11.36 22.96 -4.97
CA ALA A 12 -11.75 24.13 -4.20
C ALA A 12 -10.76 24.46 -3.07
N LEU A 13 -9.89 23.50 -2.69
CA LEU A 13 -8.88 23.73 -1.65
C LEU A 13 -7.75 24.63 -2.14
N PRO A 14 -7.15 25.48 -1.29
CA PRO A 14 -5.96 26.26 -1.63
C PRO A 14 -4.78 25.36 -2.06
N PRO A 15 -3.92 25.79 -3.00
CA PRO A 15 -2.77 24.99 -3.45
C PRO A 15 -1.87 24.50 -2.31
N ARG A 16 -1.61 25.36 -1.31
CA ARG A 16 -0.80 25.02 -0.13
C ARG A 16 -1.42 23.88 0.68
N THR A 17 -2.74 23.88 0.87
CA THR A 17 -3.45 22.83 1.61
C THR A 17 -3.38 21.48 0.88
N ARG A 18 -3.44 21.49 -0.45
CA ARG A 18 -3.30 20.26 -1.26
C ARG A 18 -1.92 19.62 -1.08
N VAL A 19 -0.87 20.44 -1.05
CA VAL A 19 0.50 19.98 -0.78
C VAL A 19 0.59 19.35 0.61
N TRP A 20 0.04 20.00 1.63
CA TRP A 20 0.03 19.44 2.99
C TRP A 20 -0.76 18.13 3.11
N ILE A 21 -1.89 18.00 2.41
CA ILE A 21 -2.63 16.74 2.35
C ILE A 21 -1.78 15.65 1.69
N GLY A 22 -1.07 15.98 0.60
CA GLY A 22 -0.14 15.05 -0.05
C GLY A 22 0.97 14.60 0.87
N ILE A 23 1.67 15.55 1.52
CA ILE A 23 2.74 15.26 2.48
C ILE A 23 2.21 14.44 3.67
N GLY A 24 1.05 14.81 4.21
CA GLY A 24 0.40 14.07 5.30
C GLY A 24 0.05 12.64 4.91
N GLY A 25 -0.47 12.43 3.70
CA GLY A 25 -0.74 11.11 3.15
C GLY A 25 0.53 10.28 2.97
N MET A 26 1.60 10.88 2.45
CA MET A 26 2.91 10.22 2.33
C MET A 26 3.46 9.81 3.70
N ALA A 27 3.47 10.73 4.67
CA ALA A 27 3.94 10.46 6.01
C ALA A 27 3.14 9.32 6.68
N PHE A 28 1.81 9.35 6.54
CA PHE A 28 0.95 8.29 7.06
C PHE A 28 1.25 6.93 6.42
N ALA A 29 1.40 6.87 5.09
CA ALA A 29 1.75 5.65 4.38
C ALA A 29 3.12 5.11 4.81
N THR A 30 4.13 5.98 4.93
CA THR A 30 5.47 5.57 5.40
C THR A 30 5.43 5.02 6.81
N CYS A 31 4.72 5.68 7.74
CA CYS A 31 4.51 5.14 9.08
C CYS A 31 3.79 3.78 9.05
N GLY A 32 2.78 3.64 8.18
CA GLY A 32 2.06 2.39 7.99
C GLY A 32 2.96 1.24 7.55
N MET A 33 3.88 1.47 6.61
CA MET A 33 4.85 0.46 6.17
C MET A 33 5.77 0.03 7.33
N LEU A 34 6.33 0.98 8.07
CA LEU A 34 7.21 0.65 9.21
C LEU A 34 6.49 -0.13 10.31
N VAL A 35 5.23 0.23 10.58
CA VAL A 35 4.40 -0.49 11.54
C VAL A 35 4.04 -1.89 11.03
N SER A 36 3.80 -2.04 9.72
CA SER A 36 3.55 -3.35 9.10
C SER A 36 4.72 -4.29 9.30
N ASP A 37 5.95 -3.85 8.97
CA ASP A 37 7.16 -4.65 9.15
C ASP A 37 7.36 -5.07 10.61
N TYR A 38 7.08 -4.16 11.55
CA TYR A 38 7.17 -4.46 12.98
C TYR A 38 6.14 -5.53 13.41
N ILE A 39 4.90 -5.43 12.91
CA ILE A 39 3.86 -6.42 13.22
C ILE A 39 4.22 -7.78 12.63
N GLU A 40 4.74 -7.84 11.41
CA GLU A 40 5.16 -9.09 10.77
C GLU A 40 6.29 -9.80 11.55
N GLN A 41 7.23 -9.03 12.12
CA GLN A 41 8.29 -9.60 12.98
C GLN A 41 7.71 -10.21 14.27
N GLN A 42 6.71 -9.56 14.86
CA GLN A 42 6.10 -10.02 16.12
C GLN A 42 5.10 -11.16 15.90
N PHE A 43 4.40 -11.15 14.76
CA PHE A 43 3.35 -12.09 14.40
C PHE A 43 3.65 -12.71 13.03
N PRO A 44 4.62 -13.63 12.96
CA PRO A 44 4.95 -14.31 11.71
C PRO A 44 3.80 -15.20 11.25
N ALA A 45 3.64 -15.31 9.92
CA ALA A 45 2.62 -16.16 9.32
C ALA A 45 2.77 -17.63 9.73
N SER A 46 1.64 -18.28 10.00
CA SER A 46 1.56 -19.71 10.28
C SER A 46 1.90 -20.53 9.03
N ASP A 47 2.35 -21.78 9.21
CA ASP A 47 2.68 -22.66 8.08
C ASP A 47 1.48 -22.89 7.14
N LYS A 48 0.25 -22.88 7.68
CA LYS A 48 -0.97 -22.98 6.87
C LYS A 48 -1.19 -21.75 5.99
N GLU A 49 -0.88 -20.55 6.50
CA GLU A 49 -1.03 -19.29 5.78
C GLU A 49 0.02 -19.17 4.67
N LYS A 50 1.25 -19.63 4.93
CA LYS A 50 2.31 -19.72 3.91
C LYS A 50 1.91 -20.64 2.77
N GLN A 51 1.39 -21.83 3.07
CA GLN A 51 0.91 -22.78 2.04
C GLN A 51 -0.24 -22.20 1.21
N GLN A 52 -1.15 -21.44 1.82
CA GLN A 52 -2.23 -20.75 1.11
C GLN A 52 -1.71 -19.62 0.22
N ALA A 53 -0.72 -18.84 0.69
CA ALA A 53 -0.10 -17.79 -0.10
C ALA A 53 0.66 -18.35 -1.31
N GLU A 54 1.38 -19.45 -1.14
CA GLU A 54 2.05 -20.19 -2.23
C GLU A 54 1.04 -20.76 -3.24
N ALA A 55 -0.09 -21.28 -2.77
CA ALA A 55 -1.15 -21.78 -3.66
C ALA A 55 -1.84 -20.65 -4.46
N MET A 56 -1.96 -19.45 -3.88
CA MET A 56 -2.56 -18.29 -4.56
C MET A 56 -1.60 -17.58 -5.52
N SER A 57 -0.29 -17.69 -5.27
CA SER A 57 0.73 -17.10 -6.13
C SER A 57 1.56 -18.21 -6.78
N PRO A 58 1.10 -18.80 -7.92
CA PRO A 58 1.89 -19.79 -8.63
C PRO A 58 3.09 -19.10 -9.29
N ILE A 59 4.15 -18.89 -8.51
CA ILE A 59 5.45 -18.43 -9.00
C ILE A 59 6.08 -19.63 -9.71
N VAL A 60 5.98 -19.63 -11.03
CA VAL A 60 6.68 -20.61 -11.86
C VAL A 60 8.10 -20.11 -12.07
N VAL A 61 9.07 -20.76 -11.46
CA VAL A 61 10.48 -20.50 -11.75
C VAL A 61 10.78 -21.03 -13.16
N VAL A 62 11.15 -20.13 -14.07
CA VAL A 62 11.59 -20.50 -15.42
C VAL A 62 13.11 -20.40 -15.44
N ASP A 63 13.79 -21.55 -15.36
CA ASP A 63 15.24 -21.61 -15.55
C ASP A 63 15.60 -21.15 -16.96
N HIS A 64 16.44 -20.12 -17.04
CA HIS A 64 17.04 -19.70 -18.30
C HIS A 64 18.28 -20.57 -18.51
N LYS A 65 18.31 -21.37 -19.58
CA LYS A 65 19.54 -22.08 -19.94
C LYS A 65 20.61 -21.05 -20.30
N ASP A 66 21.67 -21.02 -19.51
CA ASP A 66 22.90 -20.31 -19.87
C ASP A 66 23.38 -20.81 -21.24
N LYS A 67 23.66 -19.86 -22.14
CA LYS A 67 24.08 -20.11 -23.53
C LYS A 67 25.54 -20.53 -23.64
#